data_AF-A0A9Q0JQ22-F1
#
_entry.id   AF-A0A9Q0JQ22-F1
#
_cell.length_a   1.000
_cell.length_b   1.000
_cell.length_c   1.000
_cell.angle_alpha   90.00
_cell.angle_beta   90.00
_cell.angle_gamma   90.00
#
_symmetry.space_group_name_H-M   'P 1'
#
loop_
_entity.id
_entity.type
_entity.pdbx_description
1 polymer ?
#
loop_
_entity_poly.entity_id
_entity_poly.type
_entity_poly.pdbx_seq_one_letter_code
_entity_poly.pdbx_strand_id
1 'polypeptide(L)'
;MSVGGCVASLPLLPPPPPPALSHRPSLPPRQAPPRETPIKNRHVFVTGGSSGIGLALALAHRAASEGASCVSILARSADKLEEAKRAIQLASGVDVEVFPADLGERASMI
;
A
#
# COMPACT_ATOMS: atom_id res chain seq x y z
N MET A 1 -33.30 46.06 53.05
CA MET A 1 -33.42 45.07 51.96
C MET A 1 -32.75 43.79 52.44
N SER A 2 -33.54 42.79 52.82
CA SER A 2 -33.09 41.52 53.43
C SER A 2 -33.26 40.41 52.39
N VAL A 3 -32.17 39.70 52.08
CA VAL A 3 -32.20 38.51 51.23
C VAL A 3 -31.95 37.29 52.12
N GLY A 4 -33.04 36.64 52.54
CA GLY A 4 -33.01 35.36 53.26
C GLY A 4 -33.59 34.26 52.38
N GLY A 5 -32.75 33.67 51.52
CA GLY A 5 -33.13 32.55 50.67
C GLY A 5 -33.09 31.23 51.44
N CYS A 6 -34.24 30.58 51.53
CA CYS A 6 -34.44 29.26 52.15
C CYS A 6 -33.75 28.18 51.30
N VAL A 7 -32.71 27.54 51.82
CA VAL A 7 -32.06 26.38 51.18
C VAL A 7 -32.75 25.10 51.65
N ALA A 8 -33.53 24.49 50.76
CA ALA A 8 -34.11 23.16 50.97
C ALA A 8 -33.03 22.08 50.76
N SER A 9 -32.74 21.31 51.80
CA SER A 9 -31.86 20.13 51.72
C SER A 9 -32.54 19.01 50.94
N LEU A 10 -32.06 18.73 49.72
CA LEU A 10 -32.38 17.50 49.00
C LEU A 10 -31.54 16.33 49.53
N PRO A 11 -32.10 15.13 49.75
CA PRO A 11 -31.32 13.98 50.19
C PRO A 11 -30.40 13.49 49.07
N LEU A 12 -29.15 13.17 49.44
CA LEU A 12 -28.15 12.57 48.55
C LEU A 12 -28.61 11.18 48.10
N LEU A 13 -28.94 11.04 46.82
CA LEU A 13 -29.14 9.74 46.18
C LEU A 13 -27.77 9.05 46.00
N PRO A 14 -27.63 7.74 46.26
CA PRO A 14 -26.37 7.04 46.03
C PRO A 14 -26.00 7.05 44.54
N PRO A 15 -24.69 7.10 44.21
CA PRO A 15 -24.24 7.15 42.83
C PRO A 15 -24.64 5.87 42.08
N PRO A 16 -24.98 5.96 40.78
CA PRO A 16 -25.34 4.79 39.99
C PRO A 16 -24.15 3.82 39.88
N PRO A 17 -24.40 2.50 39.80
CA PRO A 17 -23.34 1.52 39.63
C PRO A 17 -22.61 1.73 38.30
N PRO A 18 -21.30 1.42 38.23
CA PRO A 18 -20.54 1.57 37.00
C PRO A 18 -21.11 0.66 35.90
N PRO A 19 -21.11 1.10 34.64
CA PRO A 19 -21.63 0.29 33.54
C PRO A 19 -20.82 -0.99 33.42
N ALA A 20 -21.51 -2.13 33.32
CA ALA A 20 -20.88 -3.43 33.10
C ALA A 20 -20.13 -3.41 31.76
N LEU A 21 -18.81 -3.63 31.81
CA LEU A 21 -17.96 -3.75 30.62
C LEU A 21 -18.23 -5.08 29.91
N SER A 22 -19.34 -5.16 29.18
CA SER A 22 -19.80 -6.43 28.56
C SER A 22 -19.17 -6.73 27.20
N HIS A 23 -18.37 -5.84 26.61
CA HIS A 23 -17.65 -6.17 25.38
C HIS A 23 -16.39 -5.31 25.23
N ARG A 24 -15.23 -5.89 25.55
CA ARG A 24 -13.97 -5.38 24.98
C ARG A 24 -13.89 -5.94 23.56
N PRO A 25 -14.00 -5.13 22.49
CA PRO A 25 -13.68 -5.62 21.16
C PRO A 25 -12.21 -6.06 21.14
N SER A 26 -11.93 -7.21 20.53
CA SER A 26 -10.56 -7.62 20.27
C SER A 26 -9.90 -6.54 19.42
N LEU A 27 -8.76 -6.03 19.87
CA LEU A 27 -7.95 -5.15 19.05
C LEU A 27 -7.57 -5.91 17.77
N PRO A 28 -7.64 -5.27 16.58
CA PRO A 28 -7.18 -5.89 15.36
C PRO A 28 -5.70 -6.30 15.52
N PRO A 29 -5.25 -7.37 14.85
CA PRO A 29 -3.86 -7.79 14.92
C PRO A 29 -2.95 -6.60 14.59
N ARG A 30 -1.93 -6.37 15.43
CA ARG A 30 -0.90 -5.36 15.18
C ARG A 30 -0.31 -5.62 13.81
N GLN A 31 -0.52 -4.69 12.88
CA GLN A 31 0.17 -4.72 11.60
C GLN A 31 1.67 -4.59 11.88
N ALA A 32 2.47 -5.47 11.29
CA ALA A 32 3.92 -5.35 11.38
C ALA A 32 4.34 -3.98 10.80
N PRO A 33 5.37 -3.32 11.38
CA PRO A 33 5.88 -2.09 10.80
C PRO A 33 6.33 -2.34 9.35
N PRO A 34 6.19 -1.34 8.47
CA PRO A 34 6.72 -1.42 7.10
C PRO A 34 8.18 -1.86 7.14
N ARG A 35 8.51 -2.93 6.39
CA ARG A 35 9.89 -3.37 6.23
C ARG A 35 10.45 -2.75 4.97
N GLU A 36 11.46 -1.91 5.11
CA GLU A 36 12.21 -1.39 3.98
C GLU A 36 12.98 -2.53 3.31
N THR A 37 12.72 -2.77 2.03
CA THR A 37 13.46 -3.75 1.24
C THR A 37 14.34 -2.98 0.26
N PRO A 38 15.67 -2.97 0.43
CA PRO A 38 16.54 -2.25 -0.47
C PRO A 38 16.54 -2.92 -1.85
N ILE A 39 16.22 -2.19 -2.92
CA ILE A 39 16.23 -2.72 -4.29
C ILE A 39 17.45 -2.30 -5.11
N LYS A 40 18.37 -1.55 -4.50
CA LYS A 40 19.62 -1.14 -5.13
C LYS A 40 20.43 -2.34 -5.61
N ASN A 41 20.89 -2.27 -6.85
CA ASN A 41 21.62 -3.30 -7.59
C ASN A 41 20.87 -4.62 -7.74
N ARG A 42 19.54 -4.62 -7.64
CA ARG A 42 18.70 -5.80 -7.86
C ARG A 42 17.97 -5.72 -9.20
N HIS A 43 17.64 -6.88 -9.74
CA HIS A 43 16.75 -7.01 -10.89
C HIS A 43 15.31 -6.97 -10.41
N VAL A 44 14.47 -6.17 -11.07
CA VAL A 44 13.04 -6.08 -10.77
C VAL A 44 12.27 -6.67 -11.95
N PHE A 45 11.55 -7.76 -11.70
CA PHE A 45 10.69 -8.41 -12.69
C PHE A 45 9.21 -8.15 -12.35
N VAL A 46 8.51 -7.41 -13.21
CA VAL A 46 7.13 -6.99 -12.97
C VAL A 46 6.18 -7.73 -13.90
N THR A 47 5.28 -8.54 -13.35
CA THR A 47 4.16 -9.12 -14.09
C THR A 47 3.01 -8.13 -14.20
N GLY A 48 2.30 -8.14 -15.34
CA GLY A 48 1.30 -7.12 -15.64
C GLY A 48 1.90 -5.71 -15.80
N GLY A 49 3.20 -5.61 -16.09
CA GLY A 49 3.96 -4.35 -16.11
C GLY A 49 3.59 -3.39 -17.26
N SER A 50 2.70 -3.80 -18.17
CA SER A 50 2.30 -2.99 -19.31
C SER A 50 1.24 -1.93 -19.00
N SER A 51 0.58 -1.97 -17.83
CA SER A 51 -0.50 -1.02 -17.50
C SER A 51 -0.78 -0.90 -16.01
N GLY A 52 -1.55 0.13 -15.63
CA GLY A 52 -2.09 0.30 -14.28
C GLY A 52 -0.99 0.33 -13.21
N ILE A 53 -1.21 -0.43 -12.13
CA ILE A 53 -0.31 -0.47 -10.98
C ILE A 53 1.05 -1.05 -11.37
N GLY A 54 1.10 -2.09 -12.23
CA GLY A 54 2.36 -2.69 -12.66
C GLY A 54 3.27 -1.69 -13.38
N LEU A 55 2.69 -0.89 -14.29
CA LEU A 55 3.41 0.18 -14.96
C LEU A 55 3.84 1.27 -13.98
N ALA A 56 2.95 1.70 -13.08
CA ALA A 56 3.27 2.70 -12.07
C ALA A 56 4.40 2.25 -11.14
N LEU A 57 4.43 0.98 -10.75
CA LEU A 57 5.50 0.39 -9.95
C LEU A 57 6.81 0.31 -10.74
N ALA A 58 6.77 -0.14 -12.00
CA ALA A 58 7.94 -0.16 -12.87
C ALA A 58 8.52 1.24 -13.06
N LEU A 59 7.67 2.26 -13.20
CA LEU A 59 8.09 3.66 -13.25
C LEU A 59 8.61 4.15 -11.91
N ALA A 60 7.94 3.86 -10.79
CA ALA A 60 8.32 4.33 -9.46
C ALA A 60 9.63 3.73 -8.98
N HIS A 61 9.82 2.40 -9.06
CA HIS A 61 11.07 1.75 -8.66
C HIS A 61 12.26 2.20 -9.50
N ARG A 62 12.00 2.75 -10.70
CA ARG A 62 13.02 3.31 -11.60
C ARG A 62 13.27 4.79 -11.33
N ALA A 63 12.20 5.59 -11.29
CA ALA A 63 12.23 7.04 -11.08
C ALA A 63 12.67 7.39 -9.65
N ALA A 64 12.37 6.54 -8.68
CA ALA A 64 12.81 6.70 -7.30
C ALA A 64 14.33 6.59 -7.13
N SER A 65 15.11 6.34 -8.21
CA SER A 65 16.58 6.26 -8.12
C SER A 65 17.04 5.25 -7.07
N GLU A 66 16.22 4.24 -6.78
CA GLU A 66 16.59 3.19 -5.82
C GLU A 66 17.70 2.30 -6.40
N GLY A 67 18.04 2.47 -7.68
CA GLY A 67 19.23 1.88 -8.30
C GLY A 67 19.05 0.43 -8.70
N ALA A 68 17.84 0.01 -9.07
CA ALA A 68 17.64 -1.30 -9.70
C ALA A 68 18.55 -1.42 -10.93
N SER A 69 19.35 -2.50 -11.00
CA SER A 69 20.32 -2.71 -12.09
C SER A 69 19.63 -2.82 -13.45
N CYS A 70 18.45 -3.45 -13.46
CA CYS A 70 17.66 -3.69 -14.64
C CYS A 70 16.19 -3.90 -14.25
N VAL A 71 15.28 -3.60 -15.17
CA VAL A 71 13.85 -3.81 -15.01
C VAL A 71 13.34 -4.62 -16.20
N SER A 72 12.61 -5.68 -15.92
CA SER A 72 11.95 -6.50 -16.92
C SER A 72 10.45 -6.51 -16.66
N ILE A 73 9.67 -6.30 -17.72
CA ILE A 73 8.21 -6.27 -17.63
C ILE A 73 7.58 -7.38 -18.46
N LEU A 74 6.57 -8.03 -17.90
CA LEU A 74 5.84 -9.12 -18.54
C LEU A 74 4.36 -8.77 -18.65
N ALA A 75 3.78 -9.00 -19.84
CA ALA A 75 2.35 -8.89 -20.07
C ALA A 75 1.93 -9.66 -21.33
N ARG A 76 0.62 -9.77 -21.57
CA ARG A 76 0.08 -10.49 -22.73
C ARG A 76 0.17 -9.69 -24.04
N SER A 77 0.03 -8.37 -23.97
CA SER A 77 -0.04 -7.52 -25.17
C SER A 77 1.32 -6.90 -25.48
N ALA A 78 1.94 -7.33 -26.59
CA ALA A 78 3.23 -6.82 -27.04
C ALA A 78 3.22 -5.30 -27.29
N ASP A 79 2.16 -4.77 -27.92
CA ASP A 79 2.07 -3.33 -28.21
C ASP A 79 2.11 -2.46 -26.94
N LYS A 80 1.39 -2.89 -25.89
CA LYS A 80 1.38 -2.21 -24.60
C LYS A 80 2.72 -2.35 -23.86
N LEU A 81 3.42 -3.47 -24.05
CA LEU A 81 4.75 -3.65 -23.49
C LEU A 81 5.76 -2.70 -24.13
N GLU A 82 5.72 -2.52 -25.44
CA GLU A 82 6.60 -1.58 -26.14
C GLU A 82 6.32 -0.13 -25.76
N GLU A 83 5.04 0.26 -25.62
CA GLU A 83 4.67 1.59 -25.12
C GLU A 83 5.16 1.79 -23.68
N ALA A 84 4.96 0.82 -22.81
CA ALA A 84 5.46 0.83 -21.43
C ALA A 84 6.99 0.92 -21.38
N LYS A 85 7.70 0.13 -22.20
CA LYS A 85 9.16 0.16 -22.32
C LYS A 85 9.65 1.55 -22.66
N ARG A 86 9.07 2.19 -23.69
CA ARG A 86 9.42 3.55 -24.10
C ARG A 86 9.17 4.55 -22.97
N ALA A 87 8.01 4.46 -22.31
CA ALA A 87 7.68 5.34 -21.19
C ALA A 87 8.70 5.22 -20.05
N ILE A 88 9.10 3.99 -19.69
CA ILE A 88 10.07 3.73 -18.63
C ILE A 88 11.48 4.20 -19.08
N GLN A 89 11.89 3.90 -20.31
CA GLN A 89 13.19 4.33 -20.86
C GLN A 89 13.30 5.86 -20.89
N LEU A 90 12.25 6.57 -21.35
CA LEU A 90 12.22 8.04 -21.36
C LEU A 90 12.27 8.65 -19.97
N ALA A 91 11.58 8.05 -19.00
CA ALA A 91 11.52 8.57 -17.63
C ALA A 91 12.81 8.35 -16.83
N SER A 92 13.65 7.37 -17.21
CA SER A 92 14.76 6.91 -16.36
C SER A 92 16.12 6.76 -17.05
N GLY A 93 16.16 6.65 -18.37
CA GLY A 93 17.40 6.48 -19.14
C GLY A 93 18.08 5.11 -19.00
N VAL A 94 17.43 4.11 -18.38
CA VAL A 94 18.01 2.77 -18.18
C VAL A 94 17.25 1.74 -19.02
N ASP A 95 17.92 0.66 -19.41
CA ASP A 95 17.37 -0.32 -20.36
C ASP A 95 16.32 -1.25 -19.75
N VAL A 96 15.27 -1.55 -20.51
CA VAL A 96 14.09 -2.31 -20.05
C VAL A 96 13.83 -3.45 -21.03
N GLU A 97 13.75 -4.66 -20.49
CA GLU A 97 13.37 -5.83 -21.27
C GLU A 97 11.87 -6.11 -21.15
N VAL A 98 11.29 -6.58 -22.25
CA VAL A 98 9.87 -6.90 -22.34
C VAL A 98 9.69 -8.37 -22.65
N PHE A 99 8.74 -9.00 -21.96
CA PHE A 99 8.43 -10.42 -22.10
C PHE A 99 6.95 -10.59 -22.41
N PRO A 100 6.58 -10.77 -23.69
CA PRO A 100 5.22 -11.13 -24.05
C PRO A 100 4.95 -12.58 -23.63
N ALA A 101 4.13 -12.76 -22.60
CA ALA A 101 3.79 -14.08 -22.07
C ALA A 101 2.41 -14.09 -21.41
N ASP A 102 1.77 -15.26 -21.39
CA ASP A 102 0.53 -15.49 -20.69
C ASP A 102 0.77 -16.34 -19.44
N LEU A 103 0.55 -15.75 -18.26
CA LEU A 103 0.72 -16.41 -16.97
C LEU A 103 -0.19 -17.64 -16.79
N GLY A 104 -1.26 -17.77 -17.58
CA GLY A 104 -2.10 -18.97 -17.63
C GLY A 104 -1.42 -20.16 -18.31
N GLU A 105 -0.45 -19.92 -19.19
CA GLU A 105 0.29 -20.93 -19.92
C GLU A 105 1.69 -21.13 -19.34
N ARG A 106 1.87 -22.20 -18.57
CA ARG A 106 3.17 -22.54 -17.95
C ARG A 106 4.33 -22.60 -18.94
N ALA A 107 4.07 -23.02 -20.18
CA ALA A 107 5.10 -23.11 -21.23
C ALA A 107 5.70 -21.74 -21.61
N SER A 108 5.00 -20.65 -21.33
CA SER A 108 5.45 -19.28 -21.63
C SER A 108 6.36 -18.67 -20.55
N MET A 109 6.55 -19.35 -19.41
CA MET A 109 7.32 -18.86 -18.26
C MET A 109 8.64 -19.61 -18.02
N ILE A 110 9.06 -20.48 -18.95
CA ILE A 110 10.28 -21.29 -18.90
C ILE A 110 11.35 -20.67 -19.81
#